data_AF-A0A8X8CM86-F1
#
_entry.id   AF-A0A8X8CM86-F1
#
_cell.length_a   1.000
_cell.length_b   1.000
_cell.length_c   1.000
_cell.angle_alpha   90.00
_cell.angle_beta   90.00
_cell.angle_gamma   90.00
#
_symmetry.space_group_name_H-M   'P 1'
#
loop_
_entity.id
_entity.type
_entity.pdbx_description
1 polymer ?
#
loop_
_entity_poly.entity_id
_entity_poly.type
_entity_poly.pdbx_seq_one_letter_code
_entity_poly.pdbx_strand_id
1 'polypeptide(L)'
;MHWTCWSRIGWALVKDKESQIRAAKILGVLGEGCRTADSENFFEYSHSILKERWERLRNVVKNSRVFSLPKYPRDYCNFTGKYMDSNPGNAHN
;
A
#
# COMPACT_ATOMS: atom_id res chain seq x y z
N MET A 1 14.81 -8.15 8.80
CA MET A 1 14.47 -7.02 7.91
C MET A 1 14.69 -7.27 6.41
N HIS A 2 15.56 -8.20 5.97
CA HIS A 2 15.83 -8.37 4.53
C HIS A 2 14.69 -9.04 3.73
N TRP A 3 13.87 -9.90 4.36
CA TRP A 3 12.83 -10.69 3.68
C TRP A 3 11.50 -9.95 3.46
N THR A 4 11.16 -8.95 4.27
CA THR A 4 9.86 -8.26 4.18
C THR A 4 9.71 -7.47 2.89
N CYS A 5 10.81 -6.94 2.37
CA CYS A 5 10.79 -6.06 1.19
C CYS A 5 10.48 -6.78 -0.13
N TRP A 6 10.83 -8.07 -0.23
CA TRP A 6 10.65 -8.88 -1.45
C TRP A 6 9.51 -9.89 -1.35
N SER A 7 8.94 -10.05 -0.15
CA SER A 7 8.02 -11.14 0.18
C SER A 7 6.67 -11.17 -0.58
N ARG A 8 6.35 -10.17 -1.42
CA ARG A 8 5.05 -10.07 -2.11
C ARG A 8 5.10 -9.45 -3.52
N ILE A 9 6.18 -9.66 -4.27
CA ILE A 9 6.14 -9.37 -5.72
C ILE A 9 5.42 -10.54 -6.39
N GLY A 10 4.18 -10.32 -6.83
CA GLY A 10 3.44 -11.28 -7.63
C GLY A 10 4.12 -11.47 -8.99
N TRP A 11 4.37 -12.72 -9.37
CA TRP A 11 4.96 -13.04 -10.67
C TRP A 11 3.85 -13.13 -11.71
N ALA A 12 3.80 -12.16 -12.62
CA ALA A 12 3.06 -12.29 -13.86
C ALA A 12 4.03 -12.65 -14.99
N LEU A 13 3.66 -13.62 -15.84
CA LEU A 13 4.39 -13.91 -17.06
C LEU A 13 4.17 -12.76 -18.06
N VAL A 14 5.02 -11.74 -17.99
CA VAL A 14 5.05 -10.65 -18.97
C VAL A 14 5.75 -11.18 -20.23
N LYS A 15 5.04 -11.35 -21.35
CA LYS A 15 5.63 -11.87 -22.60
C LYS A 15 6.58 -10.88 -23.29
N ASP A 16 6.40 -9.58 -23.05
CA ASP A 16 7.17 -8.51 -23.68
C ASP A 16 8.45 -8.17 -22.91
N LYS A 17 9.61 -8.29 -23.58
CA LYS A 17 10.94 -8.07 -22.99
C LYS A 17 11.12 -6.66 -22.45
N GLU A 18 10.66 -5.64 -23.18
CA GLU A 18 10.81 -4.25 -22.76
C GLU A 18 9.98 -3.95 -21.52
N SER A 19 8.78 -4.51 -21.44
CA SER A 19 7.94 -4.44 -20.25
C SER A 19 8.57 -5.13 -19.04
N GLN A 20 9.23 -6.28 -19.21
CA GLN A 20 10.01 -6.93 -18.14
C GLN A 20 11.16 -6.03 -17.66
N ILE A 21 11.93 -5.46 -18.58
CA ILE A 21 13.07 -4.60 -18.24
C ILE A 21 12.61 -3.37 -17.47
N ARG A 22 11.52 -2.72 -17.90
CA ARG A 22 10.96 -1.56 -17.20
C ARG A 22 10.45 -1.94 -15.81
N ALA A 23 9.70 -3.02 -15.69
CA ALA A 23 9.20 -3.48 -14.40
C ALA A 23 10.34 -3.82 -13.43
N ALA A 24 11.38 -4.52 -13.91
CA ALA A 24 12.55 -4.87 -13.11
C ALA A 24 13.30 -3.63 -12.60
N LYS A 25 13.48 -2.61 -13.45
CA LYS A 25 14.09 -1.33 -13.05
C LYS A 25 13.28 -0.62 -11.96
N ILE A 26 11.96 -0.52 -12.14
CA ILE A 26 11.07 0.10 -11.15
C ILE A 26 11.15 -0.65 -9.82
N LEU A 27 11.00 -1.98 -9.84
CA LEU A 27 11.07 -2.81 -8.64
C LEU A 27 12.44 -2.73 -7.95
N GLY A 28 13.53 -2.60 -8.73
CA GLY A 28 14.87 -2.36 -8.19
C GLY A 28 14.94 -1.10 -7.34
N VAL A 29 14.48 0.04 -7.88
CA VAL A 29 14.45 1.32 -7.15
C VAL A 29 13.55 1.23 -5.90
N LEU A 30 12.37 0.60 -6.02
CA LEU A 30 11.46 0.42 -4.88
C LEU A 30 12.07 -0.45 -3.77
N GLY A 31 12.83 -1.49 -4.14
CA GLY A 31 13.51 -2.37 -3.20
C GLY A 31 14.65 -1.68 -2.44
N GLU A 32 15.37 -0.74 -3.09
CA GLU A 32 16.41 0.06 -2.45
C GLU A 32 15.82 1.04 -1.43
N GLY A 33 14.79 1.80 -1.80
CA GLY A 33 14.14 2.78 -0.93
C GLY A 33 13.43 2.20 0.30
N CYS A 34 13.34 0.88 0.37
CA CYS A 34 12.82 0.11 1.49
C CYS A 34 13.92 -0.32 2.49
N ARG A 35 15.19 -0.32 2.08
CA ARG A 35 16.35 -0.63 2.94
C ARG A 35 16.91 0.62 3.63
N THR A 36 16.69 1.80 3.07
CA THR A 36 17.19 3.08 3.58
C THR A 36 16.06 3.87 4.23
N ALA A 37 16.28 4.35 5.47
CA ALA A 37 15.30 5.17 6.21
C ALA A 37 15.21 6.63 5.70
N ASP A 38 16.14 7.03 4.82
CA ASP A 38 16.39 8.45 4.49
C ASP A 38 15.85 8.87 3.11
N SER A 39 15.24 7.96 2.35
CA SER A 39 14.61 8.27 1.05
C SER A 39 13.09 8.33 1.18
N GLU A 40 12.42 9.15 0.36
CA GLU A 40 10.96 9.11 0.17
C GLU A 40 10.51 7.68 -0.17
N ASN A 41 10.10 6.93 0.86
CA ASN A 41 9.76 5.54 0.72
C ASN A 41 8.38 5.44 0.05
N PHE A 42 8.35 4.90 -1.17
CA PHE A 42 7.13 4.70 -1.94
C PHE A 42 6.01 4.02 -1.14
N PHE A 43 6.33 3.06 -0.28
CA PHE A 43 5.35 2.34 0.54
C PHE A 43 4.74 3.23 1.63
N GLU A 44 5.55 4.07 2.27
CA GLU A 44 5.06 5.02 3.27
C GLU A 44 4.24 6.14 2.63
N TYR A 45 4.71 6.68 1.50
CA TYR A 45 3.98 7.67 0.72
C TYR A 45 2.64 7.12 0.22
N SER A 46 2.63 5.94 -0.40
CA SER A 46 1.40 5.34 -0.90
C SER A 46 0.41 5.04 0.23
N HIS A 47 0.92 4.60 1.40
CA HIS A 47 0.10 4.38 2.58
C HIS A 47 -0.52 5.68 3.12
N SER A 48 0.21 6.80 3.14
CA SER A 48 -0.32 8.10 3.58
C SER A 48 -1.45 8.60 2.66
N ILE A 49 -1.29 8.43 1.35
CA ILE A 49 -2.31 8.78 0.36
C ILE A 49 -3.58 7.94 0.53
N LEU A 50 -3.46 6.63 0.73
CA LEU A 50 -4.62 5.76 0.96
C LEU A 50 -5.32 6.08 2.29
N LYS A 51 -4.55 6.39 3.33
CA LYS A 51 -5.11 6.85 4.62
C LYS A 51 -5.93 8.12 4.44
N GLU A 52 -5.39 9.11 3.76
CA GLU A 52 -6.09 10.37 3.50
C GLU A 52 -7.40 10.15 2.72
N ARG A 53 -7.35 9.35 1.65
CA ARG A 53 -8.55 8.99 0.87
C ARG A 53 -9.61 8.31 1.73
N TRP A 54 -9.19 7.38 2.58
CA TRP A 54 -10.09 6.64 3.46
C TRP A 54 -10.71 7.51 4.57
N GLU A 55 -9.95 8.45 5.13
CA GLU A 55 -10.46 9.43 6.09
C GLU A 55 -11.48 10.37 5.46
N ARG A 56 -11.19 10.90 4.27
CA ARG A 56 -12.14 11.74 3.52
C ARG A 56 -13.45 11.00 3.24
N LEU A 57 -13.37 9.74 2.79
CA LEU A 57 -14.55 8.92 2.54
C LEU A 57 -15.37 8.69 3.81
N ARG A 58 -14.72 8.31 4.92
CA ARG A 58 -15.39 8.11 6.21
C ARG A 58 -16.09 9.39 6.69
N ASN A 59 -15.47 10.55 6.50
CA ASN A 59 -16.07 11.83 6.87
C ASN A 59 -17.35 12.14 6.08
N VAL A 60 -17.38 11.83 4.78
CA VAL A 60 -18.58 12.01 3.94
C VAL A 60 -19.66 10.99 4.31
N VAL A 61 -19.31 9.71 4.44
CA VAL A 61 -20.29 8.64 4.70
C VAL A 61 -20.86 8.70 6.12
N LYS A 62 -20.11 9.20 7.10
CA LYS A 62 -20.59 9.35 8.50
C LYS A 62 -21.90 10.13 8.62
N ASN A 63 -22.14 11.07 7.70
CA ASN A 63 -23.35 11.89 7.69
C ASN A 63 -24.46 11.33 6.78
N SER A 64 -24.19 10.24 6.06
CA SER A 64 -25.15 9.55 5.19
C SER A 64 -25.93 8.51 5.98
N ARG A 65 -27.22 8.37 5.65
CA ARG A 65 -28.07 7.26 6.11
C ARG A 65 -28.22 6.15 5.06
N VAL A 66 -27.67 6.38 3.86
CA VAL A 66 -27.83 5.52 2.68
C VAL A 66 -26.62 4.62 2.48
N PHE A 67 -25.43 5.09 2.86
CA PHE A 67 -24.18 4.37 2.69
C PHE A 67 -23.60 3.98 4.04
N SER A 68 -23.01 2.79 4.10
CA SER A 68 -22.22 2.31 5.23
C SER A 68 -20.86 1.86 4.74
N LEU A 69 -19.83 2.02 5.56
CA LEU A 69 -18.50 1.50 5.25
C LEU A 69 -18.17 0.31 6.14
N PRO A 70 -17.42 -0.68 5.62
CA PRO A 70 -16.89 -1.76 6.44
C PRO A 70 -15.98 -1.20 7.54
N LYS A 71 -16.10 -1.78 8.74
CA LYS A 71 -15.21 -1.50 9.86
C LYS A 71 -14.09 -2.54 9.86
N TYR A 72 -12.86 -2.06 9.73
CA TYR A 72 -11.68 -2.90 9.81
C TYR A 72 -11.02 -2.75 11.17
N PRO A 73 -10.55 -3.85 11.79
CA PRO A 73 -9.79 -3.77 13.02
C PRO A 73 -8.42 -3.15 12.77
N ARG A 74 -7.84 -2.58 13.84
CA ARG A 74 -6.43 -2.23 13.89
C ARG A 74 -5.62 -3.52 14.04
N ASP A 75 -4.56 -3.67 13.26
CA ASP A 75 -3.74 -4.90 13.26
C ASP A 75 -2.24 -4.58 13.17
N TYR A 76 -1.40 -5.56 13.49
CA TYR A 76 0.05 -5.43 13.47
C TYR A 76 0.62 -5.59 12.06
N CYS A 77 1.30 -4.55 11.56
CA CYS A 77 1.95 -4.58 10.26
C CYS A 77 3.42 -4.96 10.40
N ASN A 78 3.79 -6.16 9.94
CA ASN A 78 5.18 -6.64 9.95
C ASN A 78 6.13 -5.79 9.09
N PHE A 79 5.62 -5.06 8.10
CA PHE A 79 6.44 -4.19 7.25
C PHE A 79 6.90 -2.94 8.01
N THR A 80 5.98 -2.26 8.70
CA THR A 80 6.29 -1.03 9.46
C THR A 80 6.69 -1.30 10.91
N GLY A 81 6.44 -2.51 11.42
CA GLY A 81 6.68 -2.90 12.81
C GLY A 81 5.70 -2.26 13.81
N LYS A 82 4.55 -1.75 13.34
CA LYS A 82 3.59 -0.97 14.14
C LYS A 82 2.16 -1.51 14.01
N TYR A 83 1.33 -1.23 15.02
CA TYR A 83 -0.12 -1.40 14.91
C TYR A 83 -0.73 -0.28 14.08
N MET A 84 -1.41 -0.62 12.98
CA MET A 84 -1.91 0.30 11.97
C MET A 84 -3.42 0.08 11.73
N ASP A 85 -4.14 1.16 11.44
CA ASP A 85 -5.51 1.07 10.94
C ASP A 85 -5.51 0.64 9.47
N SER A 86 -6.54 -0.10 9.06
CA SER A 86 -6.67 -0.50 7.66
C SER A 86 -7.13 0.66 6.77
N ASN A 87 -6.39 0.89 5.68
CA ASN A 87 -6.67 1.90 4.67
C ASN A 87 -6.86 1.19 3.30
N PRO A 88 -8.08 0.73 2.98
CA PRO A 88 -8.32 -0.09 1.80
C PRO A 88 -8.18 0.71 0.50
N GLY A 89 -7.85 0.00 -0.59
CA GLY A 89 -7.75 0.60 -1.93
C GLY A 89 -9.10 0.96 -2.54
N ASN A 90 -10.19 0.41 -2.01
CA ASN A 90 -11.55 0.59 -2.49
C ASN A 90 -12.57 0.46 -1.36
N ALA A 91 -13.76 0.99 -1.58
CA ALA A 91 -14.91 0.84 -0.69
C ALA A 91 -15.96 -0.04 -1.38
N HIS A 92 -16.43 -1.08 -0.70
CA HIS A 92 -17.60 -1.86 -1.10
C HIS A 92 -18.77 -1.51 -0.18
N ASN A 93 -19.97 -1.41 -0.75
CA ASN A 93 -21.22 -1.33 0.01
C ASN A 93 -21.71 -2.74 0.38
#